data_AF-A0A2S0UN13-F1
#
_entry.id   AF-A0A2S0UN13-F1
#
_cell.length_a   1.000
_cell.length_b   1.000
_cell.length_c   1.000
_cell.angle_alpha   90.00
_cell.angle_beta   90.00
_cell.angle_gamma   90.00
#
_symmetry.space_group_name_H-M   'P 1'
#
loop_
_entity.id
_entity.type
_entity.pdbx_description
1 polymer ?
#
loop_
_entity_poly.entity_id
_entity_poly.type
_entity_poly.pdbx_seq_one_letter_code
_entity_poly.pdbx_strand_id
1 'polypeptide(L)'
;MSGGNVPGLPPPRPIPMKDRASLVFVERAQLDIQDGAFVAVNADGTRTQIPVGGLAGIMLEPGARISHAAIALAARVGTLITWVGEGGVRLYSAGQPGGARADRLLWQAKIALDDAARLRVVRKMYALRFGEDAPQRRSIDQLRGIEGVRVRESYALLAKQHGVDWKRRSYDVADWEAGDIPNRCLSAGTACLHGLTEAAVLAAGYAPAIGFLHTGKPLSFVYDIADLWKLSTVVPEAFRIAGLAAKGRLETSPDRAVRLACRDAFRRTGLLQKIIPGIEDVLEAGELPRPDPPPEAMPVAFADAPPSGDEGMRG
;
A
#
# COMPACT_ATOMS: atom_id res chain seq x y z
N MET A 1 -14.14 18.54 23.46
CA MET A 1 -13.36 19.80 23.32
C MET A 1 -13.88 20.51 22.08
N SER A 2 -14.33 21.75 22.24
CA SER A 2 -14.89 22.58 21.16
C SER A 2 -13.84 22.79 20.07
N GLY A 3 -13.99 22.04 18.97
CA GLY A 3 -13.19 22.23 17.78
C GLY A 3 -13.45 23.64 17.26
N GLY A 4 -12.44 24.49 17.32
CA GLY A 4 -12.52 25.85 16.79
C GLY A 4 -13.06 25.80 15.36
N ASN A 5 -14.02 26.69 15.07
CA ASN A 5 -14.58 26.86 13.73
C ASN A 5 -13.42 27.15 12.77
N VAL A 6 -13.08 26.18 11.93
CA VAL A 6 -12.28 26.45 10.73
C VAL A 6 -13.13 27.36 9.85
N PRO A 7 -12.66 28.57 9.48
CA PRO A 7 -13.42 29.45 8.60
C PRO A 7 -13.71 28.76 7.26
N GLY A 8 -14.96 28.77 6.81
CA GLY A 8 -15.37 28.17 5.54
C GLY A 8 -16.67 27.39 5.61
N LEU A 9 -17.00 26.68 4.52
CA LEU A 9 -18.14 25.76 4.45
C LEU A 9 -18.05 24.67 5.54
N PRO A 10 -19.19 24.12 6.01
CA PRO A 10 -19.16 23.00 6.93
C PRO A 10 -18.27 21.89 6.38
N PRO A 11 -17.39 21.30 7.22
CA PRO A 11 -16.39 20.37 6.74
C PRO A 11 -17.04 19.14 6.07
N PRO A 12 -16.45 18.64 4.98
CA PRO A 12 -17.02 17.50 4.27
C PRO A 12 -17.09 16.28 5.17
N ARG A 13 -18.11 15.44 4.96
CA ARG A 13 -18.22 14.15 5.66
C ARG A 13 -17.34 13.12 4.97
N PRO A 14 -16.81 12.12 5.71
CA PRO A 14 -16.18 10.97 5.08
C PRO A 14 -17.15 10.27 4.11
N ILE A 15 -16.70 10.04 2.88
CA ILE A 15 -17.39 9.15 1.92
C ILE A 15 -16.83 7.71 2.05
N PRO A 16 -17.58 6.67 1.62
CA PRO A 16 -17.10 5.29 1.63
C PRO A 16 -15.77 5.13 0.87
N MET A 17 -14.89 4.24 1.36
CA MET A 17 -13.56 4.03 0.78
C MET A 17 -13.60 3.66 -0.72
N LYS A 18 -14.62 2.89 -1.13
CA LYS A 18 -14.85 2.49 -2.53
C LYS A 18 -15.13 3.67 -3.47
N ASP A 19 -15.61 4.79 -2.94
CA ASP A 19 -16.00 5.97 -3.72
C ASP A 19 -14.89 7.04 -3.73
N ARG A 20 -13.75 6.76 -3.10
CA ARG A 20 -12.58 7.65 -3.05
C ARG A 20 -11.61 7.34 -4.18
N ALA A 21 -10.99 8.38 -4.72
CA ALA A 21 -9.73 8.22 -5.44
C ALA A 21 -8.66 7.70 -4.47
N SER A 22 -7.70 6.92 -4.96
CA SER A 22 -6.77 6.16 -4.10
C SER A 22 -5.80 7.07 -3.34
N LEU A 23 -4.56 7.18 -3.79
CA LEU A 23 -3.51 7.93 -3.09
C LEU A 23 -2.94 9.02 -3.98
N VAL A 24 -2.70 10.19 -3.41
CA VAL A 24 -2.05 11.33 -4.08
C VAL A 24 -0.73 11.62 -3.41
N PHE A 25 0.29 11.92 -4.20
CA PHE A 25 1.60 12.37 -3.71
C PHE A 25 1.65 13.89 -3.67
N VAL A 26 2.27 14.41 -2.61
CA VAL A 26 2.61 15.83 -2.50
C VAL A 26 4.07 15.94 -2.09
N GLU A 27 4.86 16.58 -2.93
CA GLU A 27 6.27 16.89 -2.67
C GLU A 27 6.50 18.40 -2.63
N ARG A 28 7.51 18.84 -1.86
CA ARG A 28 8.04 20.23 -1.90
C ARG A 28 6.98 21.35 -1.83
N ALA A 29 5.87 21.09 -1.14
CA ALA A 29 4.76 22.03 -1.00
C ALA A 29 4.41 22.26 0.48
N GLN A 30 3.87 23.43 0.77
CA GLN A 30 3.21 23.72 2.05
C GLN A 30 1.72 23.40 1.92
N LEU A 31 1.25 22.40 2.66
CA LEU A 31 -0.15 22.02 2.74
C LEU A 31 -0.81 22.78 3.89
N ASP A 32 -1.85 23.53 3.56
CA ASP A 32 -2.60 24.36 4.52
C ASP A 32 -4.09 24.38 4.20
N ILE A 33 -4.88 25.06 5.05
CA ILE A 33 -6.29 25.33 4.80
C ILE A 33 -6.47 26.78 4.38
N GLN A 34 -7.16 26.97 3.25
CA GLN A 34 -7.56 28.28 2.78
C GLN A 34 -9.04 28.24 2.39
N ASP A 35 -9.84 29.12 3.00
CA ASP A 35 -11.30 29.22 2.77
C ASP A 35 -12.05 27.88 2.95
N GLY A 36 -11.60 27.06 3.91
CA GLY A 36 -12.15 25.73 4.18
C GLY A 36 -11.71 24.64 3.19
N ALA A 37 -10.90 24.97 2.18
CA ALA A 37 -10.34 24.03 1.23
C ALA A 37 -8.92 23.60 1.63
N PHE A 38 -8.57 22.37 1.32
CA PHE A 38 -7.22 21.84 1.49
C PHE A 38 -6.36 22.29 0.30
N VAL A 39 -5.26 22.99 0.54
CA VAL A 39 -4.45 23.62 -0.51
C VAL A 39 -2.99 23.24 -0.37
N ALA A 40 -2.35 22.88 -1.48
CA ALA A 40 -0.90 22.79 -1.59
C ALA A 40 -0.34 24.08 -2.23
N VAL A 41 0.63 24.70 -1.55
CA VAL A 41 1.33 25.90 -2.00
C VAL A 41 2.77 25.55 -2.33
N ASN A 42 3.13 25.70 -3.60
CA ASN A 42 4.49 25.43 -4.10
C ASN A 42 5.43 26.61 -3.82
N ALA A 43 6.74 26.39 -3.98
CA ALA A 43 7.76 27.41 -3.74
C ALA A 43 7.64 28.64 -4.66
N ASP A 44 7.06 28.47 -5.85
CA ASP A 44 6.76 29.54 -6.81
C ASP A 44 5.47 30.33 -6.46
N GLY A 45 4.79 29.97 -5.37
CA GLY A 45 3.52 30.56 -4.95
C GLY A 45 2.29 29.96 -5.62
N THR A 46 2.45 28.99 -6.55
CA THR A 46 1.33 28.30 -7.20
C THR A 46 0.50 27.55 -6.17
N ARG A 47 -0.83 27.74 -6.22
CA ARG A 47 -1.79 27.13 -5.29
C ARG A 47 -2.61 26.07 -6.02
N THR A 48 -2.60 24.85 -5.50
CA THR A 48 -3.39 23.74 -6.01
C THR A 48 -4.38 23.30 -4.94
N GLN A 49 -5.67 23.38 -5.23
CA GLN A 49 -6.70 22.82 -4.35
C GLN A 49 -6.70 21.29 -4.46
N ILE A 50 -6.71 20.62 -3.32
CA ILE A 50 -6.76 19.16 -3.21
C ILE A 50 -8.13 18.78 -2.64
N PRO A 51 -8.94 17.96 -3.34
CA PRO A 51 -10.23 17.50 -2.84
C PRO A 51 -10.04 16.42 -1.76
N VAL A 52 -9.51 16.81 -0.59
CA VAL A 52 -9.01 15.88 0.44
C VAL A 52 -10.04 14.83 0.86
N GLY A 53 -11.33 15.18 0.96
CA GLY A 53 -12.39 14.23 1.35
C GLY A 53 -12.71 13.16 0.30
N GLY A 54 -12.29 13.36 -0.94
CA GLY A 54 -12.40 12.37 -2.01
C GLY A 54 -11.20 11.44 -2.14
N LEU A 55 -10.21 11.54 -1.25
CA LEU A 55 -8.98 10.75 -1.29
C LEU A 55 -8.96 9.70 -0.17
N ALA A 56 -8.45 8.50 -0.47
CA ALA A 56 -8.15 7.49 0.55
C ALA A 56 -6.95 7.93 1.41
N GLY A 57 -5.96 8.57 0.79
CA GLY A 57 -4.82 9.11 1.51
C GLY A 57 -3.95 10.08 0.71
N ILE A 58 -3.16 10.85 1.45
CA ILE A 58 -2.13 11.75 0.92
C ILE A 58 -0.76 11.26 1.42
N MET A 59 0.12 11.04 0.46
CA MET A 59 1.51 10.64 0.68
C MET A 59 2.41 11.88 0.62
N LEU A 60 2.90 12.31 1.78
CA LEU A 60 3.82 13.43 1.94
C LEU A 60 5.25 12.97 1.66
N GLU A 61 5.81 13.44 0.55
CA GLU A 61 7.16 13.18 0.12
C GLU A 61 8.16 14.21 0.71
N PRO A 62 9.49 13.99 0.58
CA PRO A 62 10.49 14.92 1.09
C PRO A 62 10.27 16.37 0.63
N GLY A 63 10.40 17.30 1.57
CA GLY A 63 10.19 18.73 1.34
C GLY A 63 8.74 19.21 1.52
N ALA A 64 7.78 18.31 1.73
CA ALA A 64 6.43 18.70 2.11
C ALA A 64 6.37 19.19 3.57
N ARG A 65 5.59 20.24 3.83
CA ARG A 65 5.27 20.75 5.17
C ARG A 65 3.75 20.81 5.30
N ILE A 66 3.19 20.36 6.42
CA ILE A 66 1.74 20.33 6.60
C ILE A 66 1.34 21.09 7.88
N SER A 67 0.32 21.94 7.80
CA SER A 67 -0.19 22.70 8.94
C SER A 67 -1.07 21.83 9.84
N HIS A 68 -1.24 22.25 11.10
CA HIS A 68 -2.18 21.61 12.02
C HIS A 68 -3.61 21.63 11.47
N ALA A 69 -4.04 22.73 10.86
CA ALA A 69 -5.38 22.85 10.27
C ALA A 69 -5.59 21.84 9.14
N ALA A 70 -4.57 21.62 8.31
CA ALA A 70 -4.61 20.61 7.25
C ALA A 70 -4.75 19.18 7.82
N ILE A 71 -3.96 18.83 8.84
CA ILE A 71 -4.10 17.53 9.54
C ILE A 71 -5.50 17.38 10.15
N ALA A 72 -6.01 18.42 10.82
CA ALA A 72 -7.33 18.38 11.45
C ALA A 72 -8.46 18.19 10.43
N LEU A 73 -8.37 18.82 9.25
CA LEU A 73 -9.34 18.60 8.18
C LEU A 73 -9.22 17.20 7.60
N ALA A 74 -8.01 16.73 7.30
CA ALA A 74 -7.76 15.38 6.77
C ALA A 74 -8.32 14.29 7.71
N ALA A 75 -8.06 14.40 9.01
CA ALA A 75 -8.59 13.48 10.01
C ALA A 75 -10.13 13.48 10.04
N ARG A 76 -10.75 14.67 9.96
CA ARG A 76 -12.21 14.83 9.97
C ARG A 76 -12.88 14.19 8.75
N VAL A 77 -12.27 14.28 7.58
CA VAL A 77 -12.79 13.66 6.35
C VAL A 77 -12.37 12.20 6.18
N GLY A 78 -11.61 11.65 7.12
CA GLY A 78 -11.15 10.26 7.10
C GLY A 78 -10.03 9.98 6.10
N THR A 79 -9.26 10.99 5.70
CA THR A 79 -8.16 10.84 4.73
C THR A 79 -6.86 10.57 5.45
N LEU A 80 -6.23 9.44 5.15
CA LEU A 80 -4.95 9.07 5.77
C LEU A 80 -3.82 9.99 5.31
N ILE A 81 -3.01 10.48 6.24
CA ILE A 81 -1.76 11.17 5.92
C ILE A 81 -0.60 10.23 6.22
N THR A 82 0.27 9.98 5.24
CA THR A 82 1.48 9.18 5.41
C THR A 82 2.71 9.98 5.02
N TRP A 83 3.77 9.89 5.81
CA TRP A 83 5.09 10.43 5.49
C TRP A 83 5.91 9.34 4.83
N VAL A 84 6.27 9.58 3.57
CA VAL A 84 6.97 8.62 2.74
C VAL A 84 8.24 9.21 2.14
N GLY A 85 9.14 8.34 1.67
CA GLY A 85 10.21 8.74 0.76
C GLY A 85 9.68 9.08 -0.63
N GLU A 86 10.53 9.65 -1.48
CA GLU A 86 10.20 9.97 -2.88
C GLU A 86 9.61 8.74 -3.60
N GLY A 87 8.45 8.89 -4.22
CA GLY A 87 7.75 7.83 -4.94
C GLY A 87 7.09 6.76 -4.05
N GLY A 88 6.93 7.01 -2.74
CA GLY A 88 6.37 6.03 -1.80
C GLY A 88 7.34 4.91 -1.44
N VAL A 89 8.62 5.06 -1.76
CA VAL A 89 9.62 3.98 -1.69
C VAL A 89 10.04 3.58 -0.27
N ARG A 90 9.50 4.27 0.73
CA ARG A 90 9.69 4.01 2.16
C ARG A 90 8.54 4.66 2.90
N LEU A 91 7.95 3.96 3.87
CA LEU A 91 7.07 4.58 4.85
C LEU A 91 7.90 4.98 6.08
N TYR A 92 7.75 6.22 6.54
CA TYR A 92 8.39 6.73 7.76
C TYR A 92 7.41 6.81 8.92
N SER A 93 6.21 7.31 8.64
CA SER A 93 5.15 7.48 9.63
C SER A 93 3.80 7.50 8.93
N ALA A 94 2.76 7.13 9.66
CA ALA A 94 1.38 7.26 9.24
C ALA A 94 0.61 7.96 10.36
N GLY A 95 -0.24 8.91 9.97
CA GLY A 95 -1.27 9.45 10.86
C GLY A 95 -2.27 8.36 11.24
N GLN A 96 -3.18 8.67 12.15
CA GLN A 96 -4.31 7.78 12.38
C GLN A 96 -5.14 7.70 11.09
N PRO A 97 -5.31 6.51 10.49
CA PRO A 97 -6.28 6.37 9.42
C PRO A 97 -7.62 6.71 10.04
N GLY A 98 -8.26 7.79 9.59
CA GLY A 98 -9.61 8.17 10.02
C GLY A 98 -10.69 7.17 9.56
N GLY A 99 -10.29 5.92 9.31
CA GLY A 99 -11.08 4.81 8.84
C GLY A 99 -10.67 3.46 9.46
N ALA A 100 -9.89 3.43 10.55
CA ALA A 100 -9.83 2.23 11.40
C ALA A 100 -11.17 2.03 12.13
N ARG A 101 -12.22 1.78 11.37
CA ARG A 101 -13.43 1.16 11.90
C ARG A 101 -13.02 -0.23 12.35
N ALA A 102 -13.34 -0.57 13.60
CA ALA A 102 -12.98 -1.85 14.16
C ALA A 102 -13.53 -3.02 13.32
N ASP A 103 -14.62 -2.80 12.57
CA ASP A 103 -15.22 -3.79 11.67
C ASP A 103 -14.23 -4.39 10.65
N ARG A 104 -13.41 -3.57 9.97
CA ARG A 104 -12.41 -4.04 8.99
C ARG A 104 -11.30 -4.85 9.66
N LEU A 105 -10.83 -4.39 10.81
CA LEU A 105 -9.80 -5.09 11.59
C LEU A 105 -10.33 -6.43 12.12
N LEU A 106 -11.54 -6.43 12.68
CA LEU A 106 -12.21 -7.63 13.19
C LEU A 106 -12.53 -8.61 12.05
N TRP A 107 -12.94 -8.10 10.88
CA TRP A 107 -13.20 -8.93 9.71
C TRP A 107 -11.92 -9.58 9.19
N GLN A 108 -10.84 -8.82 9.01
CA GLN A 108 -9.53 -9.35 8.63
C GLN A 108 -9.05 -10.40 9.64
N ALA A 109 -9.16 -10.12 10.94
CA ALA A 109 -8.80 -11.05 12.00
C ALA A 109 -9.65 -12.34 11.94
N LYS A 110 -10.97 -12.21 11.76
CA LYS A 110 -11.90 -13.34 11.62
C LYS A 110 -11.52 -14.24 10.45
N ILE A 111 -11.19 -13.66 9.28
CA ILE A 111 -10.75 -14.44 8.12
C ILE A 111 -9.40 -15.13 8.41
N ALA A 112 -8.46 -14.44 9.06
CA ALA A 112 -7.14 -14.99 9.35
C ALA A 112 -7.17 -16.12 10.40
N LEU A 113 -8.15 -16.11 11.30
CA LEU A 113 -8.34 -17.11 12.37
C LEU A 113 -9.18 -18.32 11.92
N ASP A 114 -9.86 -18.26 10.77
CA ASP A 114 -10.59 -19.39 10.19
C ASP A 114 -9.74 -20.07 9.11
N ASP A 115 -9.38 -21.35 9.33
CA ASP A 115 -8.47 -22.08 8.44
C ASP A 115 -9.00 -22.22 7.00
N ALA A 116 -10.32 -22.38 6.83
CA ALA A 116 -10.93 -22.54 5.51
C ALA A 116 -10.96 -21.20 4.76
N ALA A 117 -11.34 -20.11 5.44
CA ALA A 117 -11.34 -18.77 4.89
C ALA A 117 -9.91 -18.33 4.54
N ARG A 118 -8.96 -18.54 5.45
CA ARG A 118 -7.53 -18.28 5.21
C ARG A 118 -7.01 -19.02 3.98
N LEU A 119 -7.37 -20.29 3.80
CA LEU A 119 -6.97 -21.06 2.61
C LEU A 119 -7.57 -20.47 1.32
N ARG A 120 -8.85 -20.05 1.33
CA ARG A 120 -9.47 -19.39 0.16
C ARG A 120 -8.76 -18.07 -0.19
N VAL A 121 -8.42 -17.25 0.81
CA VAL A 121 -7.64 -16.02 0.62
C VAL A 121 -6.28 -16.31 -0.02
N VAL A 122 -5.52 -17.28 0.50
CA VAL A 122 -4.21 -17.66 -0.08
C VAL A 122 -4.35 -18.15 -1.52
N ARG A 123 -5.42 -18.89 -1.84
CA ARG A 123 -5.71 -19.33 -3.21
C ARG A 123 -6.03 -18.15 -4.13
N LYS A 124 -6.81 -17.17 -3.66
CA LYS A 124 -7.10 -15.94 -4.41
C LYS A 124 -5.82 -15.13 -4.65
N MET A 125 -4.96 -15.00 -3.65
CA MET A 125 -3.65 -14.34 -3.81
C MET A 125 -2.79 -15.03 -4.88
N TYR A 126 -2.72 -16.36 -4.86
CA TYR A 126 -2.01 -17.14 -5.89
C TYR A 126 -2.57 -16.86 -7.28
N ALA A 127 -3.90 -16.85 -7.43
CA ALA A 127 -4.56 -16.60 -8.71
C ALA A 127 -4.29 -15.19 -9.25
N LEU A 128 -4.32 -14.17 -8.39
CA LEU A 128 -3.96 -12.80 -8.78
C LEU A 128 -2.48 -12.67 -9.16
N ARG A 129 -1.59 -13.36 -8.44
CA ARG A 129 -0.13 -13.30 -8.68
C ARG A 129 0.27 -13.95 -10.00
N PHE A 130 -0.36 -15.07 -10.37
CA PHE A 130 0.06 -15.89 -11.51
C PHE A 130 -0.91 -15.89 -12.69
N GLY A 131 -2.11 -15.32 -12.54
CA GLY A 131 -3.13 -15.28 -13.60
C GLY A 131 -3.82 -16.62 -13.85
N GLU A 132 -3.72 -17.58 -12.93
CA GLU A 132 -4.31 -18.92 -13.04
C GLU A 132 -4.68 -19.48 -11.67
N ASP A 133 -5.64 -20.42 -11.64
CA ASP A 133 -6.11 -20.98 -10.38
C ASP A 133 -5.03 -21.75 -9.63
N ALA A 134 -5.04 -21.61 -8.30
CA ALA A 134 -4.17 -22.37 -7.42
C ALA A 134 -4.48 -23.89 -7.52
N PRO A 135 -3.45 -24.75 -7.61
CA PRO A 135 -3.65 -26.19 -7.68
C PRO A 135 -4.58 -26.72 -6.57
N GLN A 136 -5.54 -27.56 -6.95
CA GLN A 136 -6.52 -28.13 -6.03
C GLN A 136 -5.85 -29.10 -5.04
N ARG A 137 -6.48 -29.30 -3.86
CA ARG A 137 -6.04 -30.22 -2.81
C ARG A 137 -4.59 -29.98 -2.33
N ARG A 138 -4.20 -28.71 -2.25
CA ARG A 138 -2.89 -28.27 -1.72
C ARG A 138 -3.06 -27.44 -0.45
N SER A 139 -2.21 -27.71 0.54
CA SER A 139 -2.08 -26.87 1.74
C SER A 139 -1.36 -25.56 1.45
N ILE A 140 -1.44 -24.60 2.37
CA ILE A 140 -0.75 -23.30 2.26
C ILE A 140 0.77 -23.50 2.07
N ASP A 141 1.38 -24.41 2.83
CA ASP A 141 2.82 -24.67 2.74
C ASP A 141 3.22 -25.27 1.38
N GLN A 142 2.36 -26.12 0.81
CA GLN A 142 2.58 -26.65 -0.54
C GLN A 142 2.46 -25.56 -1.61
N LEU A 143 1.46 -24.68 -1.49
CA LEU A 143 1.32 -23.53 -2.40
C LEU A 143 2.53 -22.59 -2.31
N ARG A 144 3.03 -22.31 -1.10
CA ARG A 144 4.26 -21.54 -0.87
C ARG A 144 5.48 -22.18 -1.56
N GLY A 145 5.59 -23.51 -1.50
CA GLY A 145 6.67 -24.24 -2.18
C GLY A 145 6.63 -24.08 -3.70
N ILE A 146 5.44 -24.19 -4.30
CA ILE A 146 5.23 -24.02 -5.76
C ILE A 146 5.57 -22.58 -6.18
N GLU A 147 5.07 -21.60 -5.45
CA GLU A 147 5.37 -20.18 -5.66
C GLU A 147 6.87 -19.90 -5.56
N GLY A 148 7.56 -20.47 -4.57
CA GLY A 148 9.01 -20.30 -4.40
C GLY A 148 9.84 -20.88 -5.55
N VAL A 149 9.37 -21.92 -6.25
CA VAL A 149 10.02 -22.40 -7.49
C VAL A 149 9.84 -21.38 -8.61
N ARG A 150 8.61 -20.94 -8.87
CA ARG A 150 8.28 -19.99 -9.94
C ARG A 150 8.99 -18.65 -9.81
N VAL A 151 9.10 -18.14 -8.58
CA VAL A 151 9.84 -16.89 -8.30
C VAL A 151 11.33 -17.07 -8.63
N ARG A 152 11.93 -18.21 -8.29
CA ARG A 152 13.34 -18.49 -8.60
C ARG A 152 13.58 -18.61 -10.10
N GLU A 153 12.67 -19.26 -10.83
CA GLU A 153 12.72 -19.35 -12.29
C GLU A 153 12.59 -17.97 -12.94
N SER A 154 11.68 -17.14 -12.45
CA SER A 154 11.51 -15.76 -12.93
C SER A 154 12.76 -14.92 -12.73
N TYR A 155 13.43 -15.06 -11.57
CA TYR A 155 14.72 -14.41 -11.31
C TYR A 155 15.81 -14.89 -12.27
N ALA A 156 15.93 -16.20 -12.50
CA ALA A 156 16.92 -16.75 -13.42
C ALA A 156 16.69 -16.26 -14.87
N LEU A 157 15.44 -16.19 -15.31
CA LEU A 157 15.08 -15.68 -16.64
C LEU A 157 15.45 -14.20 -16.80
N LEU A 158 15.08 -13.36 -15.84
CA LEU A 158 15.39 -11.92 -15.87
C LEU A 158 16.89 -11.65 -15.75
N ALA A 159 17.60 -12.44 -14.93
CA ALA A 159 19.04 -12.37 -14.84
C ALA A 159 19.70 -12.63 -16.21
N LYS A 160 19.30 -13.73 -16.88
CA LYS A 160 19.78 -14.07 -18.22
C LYS A 160 19.45 -12.98 -19.24
N GLN A 161 18.21 -12.47 -19.22
CA GLN A 161 17.75 -11.42 -20.14
C GLN A 161 18.58 -10.13 -20.01
N HIS A 162 18.98 -9.76 -18.80
CA HIS A 162 19.72 -8.53 -18.55
C HIS A 162 21.25 -8.71 -18.50
N GLY A 163 21.75 -9.95 -18.60
CA GLY A 163 23.17 -10.27 -18.52
C GLY A 163 23.74 -10.07 -17.12
N VAL A 164 22.99 -10.48 -16.11
CA VAL A 164 23.33 -10.39 -14.68
C VAL A 164 23.77 -11.76 -14.18
N ASP A 165 24.92 -11.85 -13.49
CA ASP A 165 25.30 -13.05 -12.75
C ASP A 165 24.38 -13.21 -11.53
N TRP A 166 23.57 -14.27 -11.52
CA TRP A 166 22.58 -14.53 -10.47
C TRP A 166 22.71 -15.95 -9.94
N LYS A 167 23.08 -16.06 -8.67
CA LYS A 167 23.22 -17.35 -7.97
C LYS A 167 21.98 -17.68 -7.17
N ARG A 168 21.61 -16.79 -6.25
CA ARG A 168 20.45 -16.94 -5.36
C ARG A 168 20.06 -15.59 -4.76
N ARG A 169 18.83 -15.55 -4.22
CA ARG A 169 18.45 -14.48 -3.30
C ARG A 169 19.24 -14.64 -2.01
N SER A 170 20.04 -13.64 -1.66
CA SER A 170 20.85 -13.60 -0.45
C SER A 170 21.01 -12.14 0.00
N TYR A 171 20.70 -11.84 1.24
CA TYR A 171 20.95 -10.53 1.82
C TYR A 171 21.22 -10.71 3.32
N ASP A 172 22.18 -9.95 3.83
CA ASP A 172 22.39 -9.80 5.26
C ASP A 172 21.64 -8.55 5.72
N VAL A 173 20.88 -8.69 6.81
CA VAL A 173 20.13 -7.57 7.40
C VAL A 173 21.07 -6.65 8.19
N ALA A 174 22.17 -7.21 8.72
CA ALA A 174 23.18 -6.47 9.48
C ALA A 174 24.25 -5.82 8.59
N ASP A 175 24.48 -6.37 7.39
CA ASP A 175 25.46 -5.85 6.43
C ASP A 175 24.86 -5.71 5.01
N TRP A 176 24.42 -4.48 4.70
CA TRP A 176 23.83 -4.15 3.40
C TRP A 176 24.82 -4.26 2.24
N GLU A 177 26.09 -3.89 2.47
CA GLU A 177 27.11 -3.81 1.42
C GLU A 177 27.70 -5.19 1.10
N ALA A 178 27.54 -6.19 1.98
CA ALA A 178 27.88 -7.59 1.70
C ALA A 178 27.04 -8.23 0.60
N GLY A 179 25.89 -7.64 0.23
CA GLY A 179 25.04 -8.13 -0.85
C GLY A 179 25.62 -7.82 -2.24
N ASP A 180 25.57 -8.78 -3.16
CA ASP A 180 25.87 -8.50 -4.57
C ASP A 180 24.90 -7.46 -5.16
N ILE A 181 25.32 -6.78 -6.24
CA ILE A 181 24.54 -5.70 -6.86
C ILE A 181 23.10 -6.13 -7.19
N PRO A 182 22.84 -7.31 -7.77
CA PRO A 182 21.47 -7.78 -8.03
C PRO A 182 20.64 -7.91 -6.76
N ASN A 183 21.20 -8.47 -5.68
CA ASN A 183 20.49 -8.60 -4.42
C ASN A 183 20.20 -7.25 -3.78
N ARG A 184 21.15 -6.31 -3.81
CA ARG A 184 20.94 -4.93 -3.35
C ARG A 184 19.83 -4.23 -4.14
N CYS A 185 19.88 -4.33 -5.47
CA CYS A 185 18.83 -3.79 -6.35
C CYS A 185 17.45 -4.36 -5.99
N LEU A 186 17.35 -5.68 -5.87
CA LEU A 186 16.10 -6.34 -5.49
C LEU A 186 15.64 -5.94 -4.08
N SER A 187 16.54 -5.78 -3.12
CA SER A 187 16.21 -5.33 -1.76
C SER A 187 15.73 -3.88 -1.75
N ALA A 188 16.40 -2.99 -2.48
CA ALA A 188 16.00 -1.60 -2.62
C ALA A 188 14.61 -1.49 -3.25
N GLY A 189 14.38 -2.18 -4.36
CA GLY A 189 13.08 -2.18 -5.04
C GLY A 189 11.97 -2.86 -4.21
N THR A 190 12.28 -3.95 -3.50
CA THR A 190 11.31 -4.62 -2.63
C THR A 190 10.90 -3.70 -1.47
N ALA A 191 11.86 -2.98 -0.87
CA ALA A 191 11.56 -1.96 0.14
C ALA A 191 10.65 -0.86 -0.41
N CYS A 192 10.81 -0.49 -1.70
CA CYS A 192 9.92 0.47 -2.34
C CYS A 192 8.47 0.00 -2.35
N LEU A 193 8.25 -1.24 -2.80
CA LEU A 193 6.93 -1.82 -2.91
C LEU A 193 6.30 -2.06 -1.53
N HIS A 194 7.09 -2.45 -0.53
CA HIS A 194 6.61 -2.59 0.84
C HIS A 194 6.10 -1.25 1.39
N GLY A 195 6.83 -0.15 1.21
CA GLY A 195 6.40 1.16 1.68
C GLY A 195 5.07 1.60 1.07
N LEU A 196 4.92 1.43 -0.25
CA LEU A 196 3.67 1.71 -0.95
C LEU A 196 2.51 0.81 -0.49
N THR A 197 2.81 -0.48 -0.30
CA THR A 197 1.81 -1.47 0.11
C THR A 197 1.35 -1.25 1.54
N GLU A 198 2.26 -0.89 2.45
CA GLU A 198 1.93 -0.57 3.83
C GLU A 198 1.02 0.67 3.90
N ALA A 199 1.33 1.72 3.13
CA ALA A 199 0.47 2.88 3.01
C ALA A 199 -0.93 2.52 2.49
N ALA A 200 -1.02 1.63 1.50
CA ALA A 200 -2.29 1.16 0.96
C ALA A 200 -3.10 0.31 1.95
N VAL A 201 -2.45 -0.60 2.68
CA VAL A 201 -3.08 -1.42 3.74
C VAL A 201 -3.67 -0.53 4.84
N LEU A 202 -2.90 0.47 5.28
CA LEU A 202 -3.35 1.43 6.28
C LEU A 202 -4.49 2.31 5.74
N ALA A 203 -4.39 2.78 4.48
CA ALA A 203 -5.44 3.58 3.84
C ALA A 203 -6.74 2.78 3.69
N ALA A 204 -6.64 1.47 3.42
CA ALA A 204 -7.77 0.56 3.35
C ALA A 204 -8.34 0.18 4.73
N GLY A 205 -7.74 0.63 5.84
CA GLY A 205 -8.23 0.38 7.20
C GLY A 205 -7.93 -1.02 7.74
N TYR A 206 -6.93 -1.70 7.17
CA TYR A 206 -6.50 -3.04 7.61
C TYR A 206 -5.19 -3.00 8.40
N ALA A 207 -4.93 -4.08 9.15
CA ALA A 207 -3.72 -4.25 9.93
C ALA A 207 -2.56 -4.83 9.08
N PRO A 208 -1.40 -4.16 9.03
CA PRO A 208 -0.19 -4.69 8.38
C PRO A 208 0.29 -6.03 8.95
N ALA A 209 0.02 -6.30 10.23
CA ALA A 209 0.54 -7.47 10.93
C ALA A 209 -0.27 -8.77 10.70
N ILE A 210 -1.53 -8.67 10.28
CA ILE A 210 -2.43 -9.83 10.14
C ILE A 210 -2.35 -10.37 8.71
N GLY A 211 -1.33 -11.19 8.44
CA GLY A 211 -1.15 -11.88 7.16
C GLY A 211 -1.77 -13.27 7.11
N PHE A 212 -1.84 -13.82 5.90
CA PHE A 212 -2.43 -15.11 5.55
C PHE A 212 -1.36 -16.10 5.10
N LEU A 213 -0.50 -15.71 4.15
CA LEU A 213 0.60 -16.56 3.67
C LEU A 213 1.85 -16.36 4.53
N HIS A 214 2.19 -15.11 4.82
CA HIS A 214 3.17 -14.71 5.83
C HIS A 214 2.47 -14.52 7.18
N THR A 215 3.10 -14.98 8.27
CA THR A 215 2.57 -14.81 9.64
C THR A 215 3.71 -14.53 10.62
N GLY A 216 3.39 -13.97 11.79
CA GLY A 216 4.34 -13.75 12.89
C GLY A 216 5.29 -12.55 12.72
N LYS A 217 5.17 -11.78 11.63
CA LYS A 217 5.96 -10.56 11.39
C LYS A 217 5.08 -9.31 11.48
N PRO A 218 5.63 -8.15 11.92
CA PRO A 218 4.86 -6.89 11.99
C PRO A 218 4.24 -6.43 10.67
N LEU A 219 4.81 -6.86 9.54
CA LEU A 219 4.39 -6.47 8.18
C LEU A 219 3.92 -7.67 7.35
N SER A 220 3.40 -8.72 8.00
CA SER A 220 3.02 -9.97 7.33
C SER A 220 2.04 -9.74 6.16
N PHE A 221 0.99 -8.95 6.37
CA PHE A 221 0.01 -8.67 5.32
C PHE A 221 0.57 -7.77 4.21
N VAL A 222 1.51 -6.89 4.55
CA VAL A 222 2.23 -6.07 3.57
C VAL A 222 3.01 -6.97 2.62
N TYR A 223 3.69 -8.01 3.13
CA TYR A 223 4.41 -8.96 2.29
C TYR A 223 3.47 -9.75 1.39
N ASP A 224 2.34 -10.19 1.92
CA ASP A 224 1.29 -10.90 1.18
C ASP A 224 0.80 -10.09 -0.03
N ILE A 225 0.42 -8.84 0.19
CA ILE A 225 -0.14 -7.97 -0.86
C ILE A 225 0.95 -7.49 -1.83
N ALA A 226 2.15 -7.17 -1.33
CA ALA A 226 3.26 -6.73 -2.18
C ALA A 226 3.66 -7.82 -3.19
N ASP A 227 3.66 -9.07 -2.75
CA ASP A 227 4.09 -10.20 -3.58
C ASP A 227 3.19 -10.46 -4.79
N LEU A 228 1.93 -10.00 -4.77
CA LEU A 228 1.00 -10.04 -5.91
C LEU A 228 1.55 -9.27 -7.11
N TRP A 229 2.23 -8.14 -6.86
CA TRP A 229 2.66 -7.21 -7.91
C TRP A 229 4.16 -7.24 -8.17
N LYS A 230 4.93 -7.83 -7.26
CA LYS A 230 6.41 -7.80 -7.23
C LYS A 230 7.06 -8.24 -8.55
N LEU A 231 6.59 -9.33 -9.14
CA LEU A 231 7.13 -9.87 -10.41
C LEU A 231 6.77 -9.00 -11.63
N SER A 232 5.65 -8.29 -11.58
CA SER A 232 5.19 -7.41 -12.67
C SER A 232 5.77 -5.99 -12.61
N THR A 233 6.38 -5.60 -11.49
CA THR A 233 6.82 -4.22 -11.24
C THR A 233 8.28 -4.14 -10.83
N VAL A 234 8.60 -4.52 -9.60
CA VAL A 234 9.91 -4.30 -8.97
C VAL A 234 11.00 -5.18 -9.59
N VAL A 235 10.71 -6.46 -9.75
CA VAL A 235 11.74 -7.45 -10.08
C VAL A 235 12.36 -7.20 -11.47
N PRO A 236 11.58 -6.93 -12.53
CA PRO A 236 12.16 -6.58 -13.84
C PRO A 236 13.05 -5.34 -13.77
N GLU A 237 12.62 -4.29 -13.07
CA GLU A 237 13.41 -3.07 -12.92
C GLU A 237 14.70 -3.31 -12.12
N ALA A 238 14.66 -4.11 -11.05
CA ALA A 238 15.84 -4.45 -10.27
C ALA A 238 16.89 -5.19 -11.11
N PHE A 239 16.50 -6.19 -11.89
CA PHE A 239 17.43 -6.91 -12.77
C PHE A 239 17.91 -6.04 -13.93
N ARG A 240 17.06 -5.18 -14.51
CA ARG A 240 17.45 -4.22 -15.54
C ARG A 240 18.52 -3.25 -15.03
N ILE A 241 18.31 -2.67 -13.84
CA ILE A 241 19.28 -1.74 -13.22
C ILE A 241 20.58 -2.48 -12.84
N ALA A 242 20.49 -3.69 -12.28
CA ALA A 242 21.67 -4.49 -11.99
C ALA A 242 22.49 -4.81 -13.25
N GLY A 243 21.82 -5.12 -14.37
CA GLY A 243 22.49 -5.35 -15.65
C GLY A 243 23.13 -4.09 -16.25
N LEU A 244 22.54 -2.92 -16.03
CA LEU A 244 23.16 -1.64 -16.39
C LEU A 244 24.38 -1.33 -15.51
N ALA A 245 24.29 -1.60 -14.20
CA ALA A 245 25.39 -1.44 -13.27
C ALA A 245 26.60 -2.31 -13.66
N ALA A 246 26.35 -3.60 -13.95
CA ALA A 246 27.38 -4.55 -14.38
C ALA A 246 28.09 -4.11 -15.68
N LYS A 247 27.42 -3.32 -16.53
CA LYS A 247 27.97 -2.79 -17.78
C LYS A 247 28.63 -1.41 -17.61
N GLY A 248 28.71 -0.87 -16.40
CA GLY A 248 29.25 0.47 -16.13
C GLY A 248 28.38 1.60 -16.71
N ARG A 249 27.07 1.36 -16.91
CA ARG A 249 26.14 2.28 -17.59
C ARG A 249 25.20 3.02 -16.65
N LEU A 250 25.50 3.06 -15.35
CA LEU A 250 24.74 3.84 -14.38
C LEU A 250 25.49 5.12 -14.03
N GLU A 251 24.78 6.23 -14.08
CA GLU A 251 25.27 7.54 -13.63
C GLU A 251 25.18 7.72 -12.10
N THR A 252 24.32 6.93 -11.45
CA THR A 252 24.05 7.00 -10.00
C THR A 252 24.28 5.65 -9.34
N SER A 253 24.25 5.62 -8.00
CA SER A 253 24.28 4.34 -7.28
C SER A 253 23.11 3.43 -7.69
N PRO A 254 23.31 2.09 -7.73
CA PRO A 254 22.27 1.14 -8.10
C PRO A 254 20.99 1.28 -7.25
N ASP A 255 21.16 1.49 -5.94
CA ASP A 255 20.04 1.64 -5.01
C ASP A 255 19.16 2.86 -5.35
N ARG A 256 19.78 3.99 -5.73
CA ARG A 256 19.05 5.18 -6.17
C ARG A 256 18.37 4.94 -7.52
N ALA A 257 19.07 4.34 -8.47
CA ALA A 257 18.53 4.05 -9.79
C ALA A 257 17.31 3.11 -9.74
N VAL A 258 17.33 2.11 -8.86
CA VAL A 258 16.17 1.22 -8.63
C VAL A 258 14.99 1.98 -8.03
N ARG A 259 15.20 2.83 -7.03
CA ARG A 259 14.09 3.60 -6.41
C ARG A 259 13.36 4.47 -7.43
N LEU A 260 14.11 5.16 -8.29
CA LEU A 260 13.55 5.96 -9.39
C LEU A 260 12.80 5.07 -10.39
N ALA A 261 13.39 3.95 -10.78
CA ALA A 261 12.75 3.00 -11.70
C ALA A 261 11.45 2.40 -11.12
N CYS A 262 11.43 2.08 -9.83
CA CYS A 262 10.23 1.61 -9.14
C CYS A 262 9.13 2.67 -9.11
N ARG A 263 9.45 3.92 -8.75
CA ARG A 263 8.50 5.05 -8.81
C ARG A 263 7.84 5.14 -10.19
N ASP A 264 8.66 5.11 -11.24
CA ASP A 264 8.18 5.24 -12.62
C ASP A 264 7.37 4.00 -13.04
N ALA A 265 7.79 2.80 -12.62
CA ALA A 265 7.04 1.56 -12.85
C ALA A 265 5.68 1.57 -12.17
N PHE A 266 5.58 1.99 -10.90
CA PHE A 266 4.31 2.07 -10.17
C PHE A 266 3.31 3.01 -10.82
N ARG A 267 3.80 4.16 -11.34
CA ARG A 267 2.98 5.10 -12.13
C ARG A 267 2.53 4.47 -13.45
N ARG A 268 3.47 3.90 -14.20
CA ARG A 268 3.21 3.27 -15.51
C ARG A 268 2.22 2.12 -15.44
N THR A 269 2.26 1.31 -14.38
CA THR A 269 1.37 0.16 -14.20
C THR A 269 0.04 0.52 -13.53
N GLY A 270 -0.12 1.75 -13.04
CA GLY A 270 -1.28 2.17 -12.25
C GLY A 270 -1.45 1.35 -10.97
N LEU A 271 -0.33 0.97 -10.31
CA LEU A 271 -0.36 0.10 -9.13
C LEU A 271 -1.18 0.71 -7.99
N LEU A 272 -1.10 2.03 -7.83
CA LEU A 272 -1.83 2.78 -6.82
C LEU A 272 -3.35 2.71 -6.95
N GLN A 273 -3.86 2.61 -8.17
CA GLN A 273 -5.29 2.44 -8.43
C GLN A 273 -5.75 0.99 -8.21
N LYS A 274 -4.82 0.03 -8.25
CA LYS A 274 -5.10 -1.41 -8.19
C LYS A 274 -4.94 -2.00 -6.79
N ILE A 275 -4.07 -1.44 -5.96
CA ILE A 275 -3.68 -2.08 -4.71
C ILE A 275 -4.79 -2.13 -3.67
N ILE A 276 -5.56 -1.05 -3.48
CA ILE A 276 -6.68 -1.03 -2.52
C ILE A 276 -7.83 -1.95 -3.00
N PRO A 277 -8.30 -1.87 -4.26
CA PRO A 277 -9.27 -2.85 -4.77
C PRO A 277 -8.76 -4.29 -4.65
N GLY A 278 -7.48 -4.53 -4.98
CA GLY A 278 -6.88 -5.85 -4.84
C GLY A 278 -6.85 -6.38 -3.40
N ILE A 279 -6.74 -5.52 -2.39
CA ILE A 279 -6.85 -5.91 -0.98
C ILE A 279 -8.28 -6.38 -0.67
N GLU A 280 -9.31 -5.64 -1.11
CA GLU A 280 -10.71 -6.05 -0.93
C GLU A 280 -10.98 -7.38 -1.64
N ASP A 281 -10.60 -7.50 -2.91
CA ASP A 281 -10.77 -8.74 -3.70
C ASP A 281 -10.13 -9.97 -3.03
N VAL A 282 -8.98 -9.78 -2.39
CA VAL A 282 -8.26 -10.84 -1.66
C VAL A 282 -9.03 -11.24 -0.41
N LEU A 283 -9.53 -10.28 0.37
CA LEU A 283 -10.23 -10.55 1.63
C LEU A 283 -11.66 -11.07 1.42
N GLU A 284 -12.35 -10.62 0.37
CA GLU A 284 -13.70 -11.08 0.01
C GLU A 284 -13.73 -12.57 -0.36
N ALA A 285 -12.64 -13.11 -0.91
CA ALA A 285 -12.47 -14.55 -1.12
C ALA A 285 -12.50 -15.35 0.20
N GLY A 286 -12.35 -14.70 1.35
CA GLY A 286 -12.60 -15.30 2.65
C GLY A 286 -14.04 -15.78 2.83
N GLU A 287 -15.01 -15.26 2.07
CA GLU A 287 -16.43 -15.67 2.09
C GLU A 287 -17.05 -15.69 3.50
N LEU A 288 -16.56 -14.81 4.39
CA LEU A 288 -17.11 -14.64 5.72
C LEU A 288 -17.88 -13.31 5.79
N PRO A 289 -19.06 -13.28 6.44
CA PRO A 289 -19.80 -12.04 6.62
C PRO A 289 -18.99 -11.07 7.47
N ARG A 290 -19.09 -9.79 7.11
CA ARG A 290 -18.56 -8.68 7.92
C ARG A 290 -19.22 -8.72 9.31
N PRO A 291 -18.47 -8.46 10.40
CA PRO A 291 -18.99 -8.58 11.74
C PRO A 291 -20.00 -7.46 12.04
N ASP A 292 -21.15 -7.84 12.60
CA ASP A 292 -22.10 -6.89 13.17
C ASP A 292 -21.56 -6.33 14.50
N PRO A 293 -21.99 -5.11 14.90
CA PRO A 293 -21.74 -4.63 16.25
C PRO A 293 -22.30 -5.60 17.31
N PRO A 294 -21.62 -5.77 18.48
CA PRO A 294 -22.13 -6.57 19.57
C PRO A 294 -23.54 -6.12 20.01
N PRO A 295 -24.44 -7.02 20.43
CA PRO A 295 -25.80 -6.66 20.88
C PRO A 295 -25.82 -5.66 22.04
N GLU A 296 -24.81 -5.70 22.90
CA GLU A 296 -24.60 -4.80 24.04
C GLU A 296 -23.92 -3.48 23.67
N ALA A 297 -23.53 -3.28 22.40
CA ALA A 297 -22.91 -2.05 21.96
C ALA A 297 -23.88 -0.89 22.19
N MET A 298 -23.47 0.06 23.03
CA MET A 298 -24.23 1.29 23.24
C MET A 298 -24.39 1.99 21.87
N PRO A 299 -25.61 2.42 21.51
CA PRO A 299 -25.80 3.20 20.30
C PRO A 299 -24.87 4.43 20.34
N VAL A 300 -24.29 4.78 19.20
CA VAL A 300 -23.37 5.92 19.11
C VAL A 300 -24.07 7.15 19.70
N ALA A 301 -23.54 7.69 20.81
CA ALA A 301 -24.18 8.72 21.62
C ALA A 301 -24.55 9.98 20.81
N PHE A 302 -23.86 10.19 19.70
CA PHE A 302 -24.22 11.11 18.63
C PHE A 302 -24.30 10.29 17.35
N ALA A 303 -25.50 10.15 16.77
CA ALA A 303 -25.60 9.58 15.44
C ALA A 303 -24.87 10.51 14.47
N ASP A 304 -23.77 10.04 13.88
CA ASP A 304 -23.20 10.71 12.72
C ASP A 304 -24.30 10.76 11.66
N ALA A 305 -24.58 11.96 11.14
CA ALA A 305 -25.54 12.10 10.05
C ALA A 305 -25.09 11.20 8.88
N PRO A 306 -26.03 10.51 8.19
CA PRO A 306 -25.70 9.47 7.21
C PRO A 306 -24.62 9.94 6.21
N PRO A 307 -23.68 9.05 5.83
CA PRO A 307 -22.64 9.39 4.87
C PRO A 307 -23.27 9.95 3.58
N SER A 308 -22.61 10.93 2.97
CA SER A 308 -23.02 11.42 1.66
C SER A 308 -22.56 10.40 0.60
N GLY A 309 -23.36 9.36 0.38
CA GLY A 309 -23.08 8.29 -0.59
C GLY A 309 -23.84 7.01 -0.29
N ASP A 310 -24.23 6.27 -1.32
CA ASP A 310 -25.02 5.04 -1.22
C ASP A 310 -24.13 3.84 -0.84
N GLU A 311 -24.50 3.06 0.18
CA GLU A 311 -23.71 1.91 0.62
C GLU A 311 -23.70 0.76 -0.40
N GLY A 312 -24.68 0.68 -1.30
CA GLY A 312 -24.72 -0.35 -2.32
C GLY A 312 -25.65 -0.02 -3.48
N MET A 313 -25.14 -0.24 -4.70
CA MET A 313 -25.80 -0.74 -5.90
C MET A 313 -24.88 -0.45 -7.09
N ARG A 314 -24.05 -1.41 -7.47
CA ARG A 314 -23.73 -1.62 -8.88
C ARG A 314 -23.88 -3.11 -9.15
N GLY A 315 -24.75 -3.43 -10.10
CA GLY A 315 -24.87 -4.78 -10.65
C GLY A 315 -23.66 -5.17 -11.49
#